data_AF-A0AAD0WFM5-F1
#
_entry.id   AF-A0AAD0WFM5-F1
#
_cell.length_a   1.000
_cell.length_b   1.000
_cell.length_c   1.000
_cell.angle_alpha   90.00
_cell.angle_beta   90.00
_cell.angle_gamma   90.00
#
_symmetry.space_group_name_H-M   'P 1'
#
loop_
_entity.id
_entity.type
_entity.pdbx_description
1 polymer ?
#
loop_
_entity_poly.entity_id
_entity_poly.type
_entity_poly.pdbx_seq_one_letter_code
_entity_poly.pdbx_strand_id
1 'polypeptide(L)'
;MSDKLIIFDTTLRDGEQSPGASMTKEEKIRIAKQLERLKVDVIEAGFAASSNGDFEAIRAIAQSVKDSRICSLARANDRDISRAAEALKPAGQFRIHTFIATSALHMEKKLRMTPDQVYEQARLAVRFARQFTDDIEFSPEDGSRSDMDFLCRVLEGVIDEGATTINLPDTVGYAVPEGYAALIRSVRERIPNSDKAVWSVHCHNDLGMAVANSLAAVKLGGARQIECTINGLGERAGNTSLEEVVMAVKTRRDYFNLDIGVDTTQIVPASKLVSQITGFVVQPNKAVVGANAFAHASGIHQDGVLKARDTYEIMRAEDVGWTANKIVLGKLSGRNAFKQRLQELGIELDSEAELNAAFQRFKELADQKAEIFDEDIVAIVSNEAQHAEGEHFRFVSLSQRSETGERPHARIVFVADGKEVTGEAEGNGPVDATLNAIESKVASGAEQLLYSVNAITTGTQAQGEVTVRLSKSGRIVNGVGTDPDIVAASAKAYLAALNKLQDKSSEKLNPQI
;
A
#
# COMPACT_ATOMS: atom_id res chain seq x y z
N MET A 1 -8.51 6.07 30.55
CA MET A 1 -7.95 6.07 29.18
C MET A 1 -8.73 5.07 28.36
N SER A 2 -8.94 5.32 27.07
CA SER A 2 -9.58 4.36 26.18
C SER A 2 -8.80 3.04 26.16
N ASP A 3 -9.52 1.92 26.26
CA ASP A 3 -8.96 0.58 26.08
C ASP A 3 -8.74 0.24 24.59
N LYS A 4 -9.03 1.18 23.68
CA LYS A 4 -8.82 1.04 22.24
C LYS A 4 -7.44 1.53 21.81
N LEU A 5 -6.75 0.74 20.99
CA LEU A 5 -5.59 1.14 20.22
C LEU A 5 -6.05 1.61 18.83
N ILE A 6 -5.70 2.84 18.46
CA ILE A 6 -6.02 3.44 17.16
C ILE A 6 -5.00 2.99 16.14
N ILE A 7 -5.46 2.44 15.01
CA ILE A 7 -4.63 2.07 13.88
C ILE A 7 -4.75 3.15 12.81
N PHE A 8 -3.65 3.88 12.62
CA PHE A 8 -3.50 4.91 11.59
C PHE A 8 -2.70 4.31 10.43
N ASP A 9 -3.31 4.20 9.26
CA ASP A 9 -2.64 3.73 8.05
C ASP A 9 -2.11 4.93 7.24
N THR A 10 -0.83 4.88 6.87
CA THR A 10 -0.16 5.86 6.00
C THR A 10 0.36 5.22 4.70
N THR A 11 -0.27 4.14 4.24
CA THR A 11 0.13 3.44 3.01
C THR A 11 0.03 4.37 1.78
N LEU A 12 -0.98 5.24 1.75
CA LEU A 12 -1.25 6.17 0.66
C LEU A 12 -0.39 7.44 0.67
N ARG A 13 0.41 7.66 1.72
CA ARG A 13 1.31 8.81 1.86
C ARG A 13 2.74 8.36 2.06
N ASP A 14 3.09 7.83 3.23
CA ASP A 14 4.46 7.39 3.53
C ASP A 14 4.82 6.15 2.71
N GLY A 15 3.89 5.20 2.57
CA GLY A 15 4.08 4.02 1.72
C GLY A 15 4.40 4.39 0.26
N GLU A 16 3.73 5.40 -0.29
CA GLU A 16 3.98 5.87 -1.65
C GLU A 16 5.38 6.50 -1.84
N GLN A 17 6.03 6.95 -0.75
CA GLN A 17 7.38 7.51 -0.80
C GLN A 17 8.46 6.44 -1.08
N SER A 18 8.12 5.14 -1.02
CA SER A 18 9.01 4.08 -1.50
C SER A 18 9.31 4.27 -3.00
N PRO A 19 10.59 4.32 -3.42
CA PRO A 19 10.94 4.49 -4.82
C PRO A 19 10.28 3.44 -5.75
N GLY A 20 9.38 3.90 -6.62
CA GLY A 20 8.64 3.06 -7.56
C GLY A 20 7.31 2.49 -7.06
N ALA A 21 6.85 2.91 -5.86
CA ALA A 21 5.53 2.58 -5.33
C ALA A 21 4.46 3.63 -5.67
N SER A 22 4.72 4.54 -6.63
CA SER A 22 3.81 5.61 -7.01
C SER A 22 2.46 5.09 -7.51
N MET A 23 1.39 5.77 -7.09
CA MET A 23 0.01 5.35 -7.35
C MET A 23 -0.74 6.41 -8.17
N THR A 24 -1.62 5.97 -9.06
CA THR A 24 -2.58 6.89 -9.69
C THR A 24 -3.71 7.23 -8.72
N LYS A 25 -4.51 8.26 -9.05
CA LYS A 25 -5.71 8.61 -8.30
C LYS A 25 -6.65 7.42 -8.11
N GLU A 26 -6.89 6.67 -9.17
CA GLU A 26 -7.79 5.51 -9.18
C GLU A 26 -7.23 4.36 -8.32
N GLU A 27 -5.92 4.12 -8.40
CA GLU A 27 -5.22 3.15 -7.56
C GLU A 27 -5.31 3.54 -6.07
N LYS A 28 -5.09 4.82 -5.73
CA LYS A 28 -5.23 5.32 -4.36
C LYS A 28 -6.66 5.17 -3.83
N ILE A 29 -7.68 5.47 -4.63
CA ILE A 29 -9.09 5.27 -4.24
C ILE A 29 -9.38 3.79 -3.98
N ARG A 30 -8.85 2.89 -4.82
CA ARG A 30 -9.05 1.45 -4.66
C ARG A 30 -8.44 0.92 -3.35
N ILE A 31 -7.22 1.36 -3.02
CA ILE A 31 -6.57 1.03 -1.75
C ILE A 31 -7.33 1.66 -0.58
N ALA A 32 -7.77 2.92 -0.67
CA ALA A 32 -8.53 3.59 0.39
C ALA A 32 -9.82 2.84 0.74
N LYS A 33 -10.57 2.38 -0.27
CA LYS A 33 -11.78 1.54 -0.06
C LYS A 33 -11.44 0.20 0.60
N GLN A 34 -10.31 -0.41 0.26
CA GLN A 34 -9.88 -1.65 0.89
C GLN A 34 -9.45 -1.43 2.36
N LEU A 35 -8.79 -0.31 2.65
CA LEU A 35 -8.45 0.10 4.02
C LEU A 35 -9.71 0.38 4.86
N GLU A 36 -10.74 0.98 4.27
CA GLU A 36 -12.05 1.15 4.91
C GLU A 36 -12.73 -0.19 5.21
N ARG A 37 -12.69 -1.16 4.28
CA ARG A 37 -13.17 -2.54 4.54
C ARG A 37 -12.40 -3.23 5.66
N LEU A 38 -11.09 -2.99 5.72
CA LEU A 38 -10.20 -3.42 6.81
C LEU A 38 -10.51 -2.70 8.13
N LYS A 39 -11.31 -1.64 8.11
CA LYS A 39 -11.73 -0.84 9.28
C LYS A 39 -10.55 -0.24 10.03
N VAL A 40 -9.56 0.26 9.30
CA VAL A 40 -8.52 1.11 9.92
C VAL A 40 -9.18 2.40 10.44
N ASP A 41 -8.70 2.92 11.56
CA ASP A 41 -9.35 4.04 12.24
C ASP A 41 -9.09 5.37 11.50
N VAL A 42 -7.87 5.54 10.97
CA VAL A 42 -7.44 6.72 10.24
C VAL A 42 -6.70 6.31 8.97
N ILE A 43 -6.98 6.98 7.85
CA ILE A 43 -6.30 6.80 6.57
C ILE A 43 -5.62 8.12 6.19
N GLU A 44 -4.30 8.18 6.20
CA GLU A 44 -3.55 9.31 5.65
C GLU A 44 -3.45 9.19 4.13
N ALA A 45 -4.32 9.93 3.46
CA ALA A 45 -4.58 9.81 2.03
C ALA A 45 -3.54 10.50 1.13
N GLY A 46 -2.59 11.24 1.71
CA GLY A 46 -1.54 11.93 0.98
C GLY A 46 -1.17 13.31 1.56
N PHE A 47 -0.42 14.07 0.77
CA PHE A 47 -0.01 15.43 1.11
C PHE A 47 -0.63 16.42 0.12
N ALA A 48 -1.77 17.02 0.48
CA ALA A 48 -2.58 17.85 -0.43
C ALA A 48 -1.83 19.05 -1.05
N ALA A 49 -0.80 19.56 -0.37
CA ALA A 49 0.01 20.67 -0.86
C ALA A 49 1.25 20.25 -1.66
N SER A 50 1.50 18.95 -1.85
CA SER A 50 2.61 18.45 -2.67
C SER A 50 2.35 18.75 -4.16
N SER A 51 1.13 18.47 -4.65
CA SER A 51 0.74 18.60 -6.04
C SER A 51 -0.77 18.76 -6.21
N ASN A 52 -1.22 19.11 -7.42
CA ASN A 52 -2.66 19.08 -7.76
C ASN A 52 -3.17 17.64 -7.84
N GLY A 53 -2.33 16.68 -8.26
CA GLY A 53 -2.70 15.26 -8.31
C GLY A 53 -3.05 14.71 -6.93
N ASP A 54 -2.19 14.98 -5.94
CA ASP A 54 -2.45 14.58 -4.55
C ASP A 54 -3.70 15.25 -3.97
N PHE A 55 -3.88 16.55 -4.23
CA PHE A 55 -5.08 17.27 -3.82
C PHE A 55 -6.36 16.60 -4.35
N GLU A 56 -6.41 16.31 -5.65
CA GLU A 56 -7.58 15.68 -6.29
C GLU A 56 -7.78 14.22 -5.86
N ALA A 57 -6.70 13.50 -5.56
CA ALA A 57 -6.78 12.14 -5.02
C ALA A 57 -7.36 12.14 -3.60
N ILE A 58 -6.85 12.99 -2.71
CA ILE A 58 -7.34 13.14 -1.33
C ILE A 58 -8.81 13.55 -1.34
N ARG A 59 -9.19 14.51 -2.20
CA ARG A 59 -10.58 14.96 -2.33
C ARG A 59 -11.52 13.84 -2.78
N ALA A 60 -11.09 13.01 -3.73
CA ALA A 60 -11.88 11.86 -4.19
C ALA A 60 -11.97 10.75 -3.13
N ILE A 61 -10.90 10.53 -2.36
CA ILE A 61 -10.91 9.60 -1.21
C ILE A 61 -11.87 10.10 -0.13
N ALA A 62 -11.78 11.38 0.25
CA ALA A 62 -12.68 12.04 1.19
C ALA A 62 -14.16 11.96 0.79
N GLN A 63 -14.45 11.91 -0.52
CA GLN A 63 -15.81 11.71 -1.04
C GLN A 63 -16.28 10.25 -0.99
N SER A 64 -15.37 9.29 -1.09
CA SER A 64 -15.71 7.87 -1.22
C SER A 64 -15.73 7.13 0.12
N VAL A 65 -14.77 7.40 1.01
CA VAL A 65 -14.69 6.82 2.34
C VAL A 65 -15.65 7.54 3.30
N LYS A 66 -16.32 6.77 4.15
CA LYS A 66 -17.37 7.19 5.08
C LYS A 66 -17.09 6.81 6.53
N ASP A 67 -16.52 5.63 6.77
CA ASP A 67 -16.39 5.07 8.11
C ASP A 67 -15.03 5.38 8.74
N SER A 68 -13.95 5.36 7.96
CA SER A 68 -12.61 5.73 8.41
C SER A 68 -12.40 7.24 8.36
N ARG A 69 -11.63 7.77 9.31
CA ARG A 69 -11.25 9.19 9.30
C ARG A 69 -10.19 9.44 8.24
N ILE A 70 -10.39 10.42 7.37
CA ILE A 70 -9.38 10.78 6.37
C ILE A 70 -8.44 11.84 6.91
N CYS A 71 -7.14 11.62 6.73
CA CYS A 71 -6.07 12.52 7.13
C CYS A 71 -5.32 13.04 5.91
N SER A 72 -4.87 14.29 5.96
CA SER A 72 -3.86 14.82 5.05
C SER A 72 -2.72 15.46 5.83
N LEU A 73 -1.49 15.16 5.40
CA LEU A 73 -0.28 15.80 5.91
C LEU A 73 -0.20 17.24 5.39
N ALA A 74 0.27 18.16 6.23
CA ALA A 74 0.56 19.54 5.88
C ALA A 74 1.85 20.00 6.55
N ARG A 75 2.69 20.77 5.84
CA ARG A 75 3.77 21.52 6.51
C ARG A 75 3.12 22.56 7.42
N ALA A 76 3.80 22.92 8.51
CA ALA A 76 3.38 23.95 9.46
C ALA A 76 3.37 25.37 8.84
N ASN A 77 2.46 25.65 7.90
CA ASN A 77 2.18 26.96 7.33
C ASN A 77 0.73 27.05 6.83
N ASP A 78 0.18 28.26 6.82
CA ASP A 78 -1.24 28.52 6.55
C ASP A 78 -1.68 28.03 5.17
N ARG A 79 -0.81 28.16 4.15
CA ARG A 79 -1.13 27.77 2.77
C ARG A 79 -1.37 26.27 2.66
N ASP A 80 -0.44 25.48 3.21
CA ASP A 80 -0.51 24.03 3.13
C ASP A 80 -1.65 23.47 4.00
N ILE A 81 -1.87 24.05 5.18
CA ILE A 81 -3.00 23.69 6.07
C ILE A 81 -4.35 24.02 5.41
N SER A 82 -4.48 25.21 4.82
CA SER A 82 -5.72 25.60 4.11
C SER A 82 -6.02 24.63 2.96
N ARG A 83 -4.98 24.21 2.24
CA ARG A 83 -5.10 23.27 1.13
C ARG A 83 -5.48 21.86 1.57
N ALA A 84 -4.93 21.39 2.69
CA ALA A 84 -5.35 20.14 3.33
C ALA A 84 -6.83 20.22 3.74
N ALA A 85 -7.24 21.30 4.42
CA ALA A 85 -8.62 21.51 4.83
C ALA A 85 -9.60 21.52 3.64
N GLU A 86 -9.23 22.16 2.53
CA GLU A 86 -10.05 22.19 1.31
C GLU A 86 -10.20 20.79 0.68
N ALA A 87 -9.12 20.02 0.57
CA ALA A 87 -9.15 18.67 0.03
C ALA A 87 -10.01 17.73 0.88
N LEU A 88 -9.96 17.88 2.22
CA LEU A 88 -10.64 17.02 3.18
C LEU A 88 -12.12 17.39 3.42
N LYS A 89 -12.53 18.60 3.02
CA LYS A 89 -13.89 19.14 3.23
C LYS A 89 -15.05 18.18 2.89
N PRO A 90 -14.98 17.31 1.87
CA PRO A 90 -16.06 16.37 1.58
C PRO A 90 -16.23 15.23 2.60
N ALA A 91 -15.22 14.94 3.43
CA ALA A 91 -15.27 13.87 4.40
C ALA A 91 -16.14 14.26 5.60
N GLY A 92 -16.96 13.32 6.10
CA GLY A 92 -17.77 13.54 7.31
C GLY A 92 -16.93 13.70 8.58
N GLN A 93 -15.75 13.08 8.61
CA GLN A 93 -14.75 13.22 9.67
C GLN A 93 -13.36 13.26 9.05
N PHE A 94 -12.56 14.26 9.39
CA PHE A 94 -11.20 14.39 8.89
C PHE A 94 -10.23 14.93 9.93
N ARG A 95 -8.95 14.64 9.70
CA ARG A 95 -7.82 15.06 10.52
C ARG A 95 -6.84 15.87 9.67
N ILE A 96 -6.30 16.94 10.25
CA ILE A 96 -5.14 17.63 9.68
C ILE A 96 -3.92 17.21 10.49
N HIS A 97 -2.94 16.59 9.83
CA HIS A 97 -1.67 16.24 10.42
C HIS A 97 -0.63 17.28 10.01
N THR A 98 -0.21 18.13 10.96
CA THR A 98 0.82 19.14 10.72
C THR A 98 2.13 18.76 11.39
N PHE A 99 3.26 19.15 10.83
CA PHE A 99 4.57 18.79 11.36
C PHE A 99 5.60 19.90 11.18
N ILE A 100 6.63 19.88 12.04
CA ILE A 100 7.84 20.70 11.92
C ILE A 100 9.01 19.97 12.59
N ALA A 101 10.21 20.13 12.04
CA ALA A 101 11.40 19.48 12.59
C ALA A 101 11.88 20.18 13.88
N THR A 102 12.18 19.39 14.91
CA THR A 102 12.58 19.91 16.23
C THR A 102 14.00 19.53 16.65
N SER A 103 14.70 18.66 15.90
CA SER A 103 16.09 18.33 16.20
C SER A 103 17.02 19.50 15.87
N ALA A 104 18.07 19.69 16.67
CA ALA A 104 19.03 20.78 16.47
C ALA A 104 19.60 20.79 15.04
N LEU A 105 19.91 19.60 14.51
CA LEU A 105 20.44 19.43 13.15
C LEU A 105 19.43 19.88 12.09
N HIS A 106 18.16 19.48 12.19
CA HIS A 106 17.15 19.90 11.22
C HIS A 106 16.78 21.38 11.37
N MET A 107 16.68 21.91 12.59
CA MET A 107 16.43 23.34 12.80
C MET A 107 17.53 24.20 12.16
N GLU A 108 18.80 23.84 12.37
CA GLU A 108 19.94 24.59 11.81
C GLU A 108 20.09 24.40 10.30
N LYS A 109 20.07 23.15 9.81
CA LYS A 109 20.46 22.83 8.42
C LYS A 109 19.29 22.81 7.44
N LYS A 110 18.10 22.36 7.87
CA LYS A 110 16.91 22.20 7.02
C LYS A 110 16.02 23.44 7.08
N LEU A 111 15.64 23.87 8.29
CA LEU A 111 14.69 24.98 8.48
C LEU A 111 15.37 26.35 8.50
N ARG A 112 16.62 26.42 8.96
CA ARG A 112 17.35 27.67 9.25
C ARG A 112 16.58 28.56 10.23
N MET A 113 16.00 27.94 11.25
CA MET A 113 15.19 28.58 12.28
C MET A 113 15.83 28.38 13.66
N THR A 114 15.63 29.35 14.56
CA THR A 114 15.98 29.21 15.97
C THR A 114 14.93 28.36 16.71
N PRO A 115 15.26 27.79 17.88
CA PRO A 115 14.29 27.05 18.70
C PRO A 115 13.00 27.84 19.01
N ASP A 116 13.11 29.14 19.32
CA ASP A 116 11.94 29.98 19.58
C ASP A 116 11.09 30.21 18.33
N GLN A 117 11.70 30.35 17.14
CA GLN A 117 10.95 30.46 15.89
C GLN A 117 10.20 29.16 15.58
N VAL A 118 10.82 28.00 15.81
CA VAL A 118 10.17 26.68 15.63
C VAL A 118 9.02 26.50 16.60
N TYR A 119 9.21 26.87 17.87
CA TYR A 119 8.17 26.84 18.89
C TYR A 119 6.95 27.69 18.51
N GLU A 120 7.16 28.95 18.13
CA GLU A 120 6.07 29.84 17.73
C GLU A 120 5.39 29.35 16.44
N GLN A 121 6.16 28.87 15.45
CA GLN A 121 5.59 28.33 14.21
C GLN A 121 4.71 27.10 14.45
N ALA A 122 5.15 26.19 15.33
CA ALA A 122 4.37 25.01 15.70
C ALA A 122 3.01 25.39 16.31
N ARG A 123 3.03 26.34 17.26
CA ARG A 123 1.82 26.84 17.93
C ARG A 123 0.86 27.51 16.95
N LEU A 124 1.37 28.42 16.11
CA LEU A 124 0.55 29.14 15.14
C LEU A 124 -0.07 28.19 14.12
N ALA A 125 0.67 27.19 13.65
CA ALA A 125 0.16 26.18 12.72
C ALA A 125 -1.00 25.39 13.31
N VAL A 126 -0.88 24.91 14.56
CA VAL A 126 -1.97 24.17 15.22
C VAL A 126 -3.17 25.06 15.50
N ARG A 127 -2.95 26.30 15.98
CA ARG A 127 -4.02 27.28 16.17
C ARG A 127 -4.78 27.55 14.87
N PHE A 128 -4.07 27.66 13.75
CA PHE A 128 -4.67 27.88 12.44
C PHE A 128 -5.44 26.65 11.96
N ALA A 129 -4.90 25.44 12.12
CA ALA A 129 -5.58 24.19 11.79
C ALA A 129 -6.91 24.01 12.56
N ARG A 130 -6.97 24.51 13.81
CA ARG A 130 -8.18 24.50 14.65
C ARG A 130 -9.36 25.28 14.11
N GLN A 131 -9.13 26.18 13.16
CA GLN A 131 -10.22 26.88 12.47
C GLN A 131 -11.00 25.97 11.52
N PHE A 132 -10.45 24.81 11.14
CA PHE A 132 -11.03 23.90 10.15
C PHE A 132 -11.54 22.58 10.74
N THR A 133 -10.87 22.03 11.76
CA THR A 133 -11.26 20.76 12.40
C THR A 133 -10.85 20.74 13.86
N ASP A 134 -11.58 19.94 14.64
CA ASP A 134 -11.28 19.65 16.04
C ASP A 134 -10.31 18.48 16.23
N ASP A 135 -9.96 17.76 15.16
CA ASP A 135 -9.00 16.65 15.20
C ASP A 135 -7.71 17.02 14.47
N ILE A 136 -6.70 17.33 15.27
CA ILE A 136 -5.41 17.83 14.79
C ILE A 136 -4.32 16.93 15.36
N GLU A 137 -3.48 16.43 14.47
CA GLU A 137 -2.29 15.68 14.83
C GLU A 137 -1.05 16.54 14.58
N PHE A 138 -0.14 16.56 15.56
CA PHE A 138 1.13 17.27 15.46
C PHE A 138 2.31 16.31 15.61
N SER A 139 3.27 16.42 14.68
CA SER A 139 4.54 15.69 14.73
C SER A 139 5.75 16.62 14.86
N PRO A 140 6.54 16.51 15.95
CA PRO A 140 7.93 16.94 15.95
C PRO A 140 8.76 16.00 15.05
N GLU A 141 8.97 16.37 13.79
CA GLU A 141 9.81 15.58 12.88
C GLU A 141 11.23 15.49 13.45
N ASP A 142 11.78 14.26 13.46
CA ASP A 142 13.07 13.96 14.10
C ASP A 142 13.07 14.22 15.62
N GLY A 143 11.89 14.12 16.25
CA GLY A 143 11.66 14.32 17.67
C GLY A 143 12.50 13.42 18.58
N SER A 144 12.77 12.18 18.16
CA SER A 144 13.59 11.22 18.92
C SER A 144 15.03 11.66 19.16
N ARG A 145 15.55 12.61 18.36
CA ARG A 145 16.89 13.21 18.48
C ARG A 145 16.87 14.65 18.99
N SER A 146 15.71 15.14 19.41
CA SER A 146 15.56 16.50 19.93
C SER A 146 16.02 16.60 21.38
N ASP A 147 16.43 17.80 21.80
CA ASP A 147 16.62 18.09 23.22
C ASP A 147 15.29 17.89 23.96
N MET A 148 15.32 17.17 25.09
CA MET A 148 14.11 16.75 25.78
C MET A 148 13.32 17.93 26.34
N ASP A 149 13.99 18.96 26.85
CA ASP A 149 13.32 20.11 27.47
C ASP A 149 12.65 20.97 26.39
N PHE A 150 13.34 21.18 25.27
CA PHE A 150 12.77 21.84 24.11
C PHE A 150 11.60 21.05 23.52
N LEU A 151 11.73 19.74 23.38
CA LEU A 151 10.67 18.86 22.89
C LEU A 151 9.43 18.98 23.79
N CYS A 152 9.60 18.90 25.11
CA CYS A 152 8.48 19.06 26.06
C CYS A 152 7.81 20.43 25.90
N ARG A 153 8.60 21.52 25.79
CA ARG A 153 8.07 22.87 25.58
C ARG A 153 7.23 22.98 24.31
N VAL A 154 7.71 22.44 23.18
CA VAL A 154 6.97 22.45 21.91
C VAL A 154 5.67 21.67 22.02
N LEU A 155 5.75 20.45 22.55
CA LEU A 155 4.59 19.56 22.67
C LEU A 155 3.51 20.12 23.61
N GLU A 156 3.91 20.66 24.78
CA GLU A 156 3.00 21.34 25.69
C GLU A 156 2.29 22.51 25.00
N GLY A 157 3.06 23.34 24.27
CA GLY A 157 2.55 24.49 23.56
C GLY A 157 1.53 24.13 22.47
N VAL A 158 1.78 23.09 21.66
CA VAL A 158 0.83 22.68 20.61
C VAL A 158 -0.44 22.03 21.18
N ILE A 159 -0.34 21.32 22.31
CA ILE A 159 -1.51 20.78 23.01
C ILE A 159 -2.39 21.93 23.51
N ASP A 160 -1.80 23.00 24.05
CA ASP A 160 -2.55 24.19 24.49
C ASP A 160 -3.23 24.93 23.33
N GLU A 161 -2.67 24.88 22.12
CA GLU A 161 -3.29 25.44 20.92
C GLU A 161 -4.35 24.54 20.28
N GLY A 162 -4.52 23.31 20.78
CA GLY A 162 -5.62 22.42 20.40
C GLY A 162 -5.22 21.16 19.61
N ALA A 163 -3.94 20.77 19.61
CA ALA A 163 -3.54 19.46 19.10
C ALA A 163 -4.15 18.34 19.96
N THR A 164 -4.90 17.44 19.34
CA THR A 164 -5.59 16.32 20.01
C THR A 164 -4.83 15.01 19.92
N THR A 165 -3.87 14.92 19.00
CA THR A 165 -2.96 13.79 18.85
C THR A 165 -1.53 14.29 18.69
N ILE A 166 -0.60 13.68 19.42
CA ILE A 166 0.83 13.97 19.34
C ILE A 166 1.56 12.72 18.85
N ASN A 167 2.12 12.78 17.64
CA ASN A 167 2.90 11.70 17.06
C ASN A 167 4.39 11.94 17.27
N LEU A 168 5.09 11.01 17.92
CA LEU A 168 6.55 11.06 18.06
C LEU A 168 7.20 10.07 17.11
N PRO A 169 7.74 10.50 15.96
CA PRO A 169 8.34 9.58 15.00
C PRO A 169 9.74 9.10 15.43
N ASP A 170 10.04 7.82 15.19
CA ASP A 170 11.42 7.33 15.02
C ASP A 170 11.79 7.49 13.53
N THR A 171 12.01 8.73 13.11
CA THR A 171 12.18 9.14 11.70
C THR A 171 13.29 8.37 10.98
N VAL A 172 14.36 8.03 11.70
CA VAL A 172 15.54 7.35 11.13
C VAL A 172 15.49 5.83 11.34
N GLY A 173 14.58 5.30 12.18
CA GLY A 173 14.36 3.86 12.32
C GLY A 173 15.46 3.09 13.05
N TYR A 174 16.20 3.75 13.95
CA TYR A 174 17.31 3.14 14.71
C TYR A 174 17.08 3.08 16.22
N ALA A 175 15.89 3.48 16.70
CA ALA A 175 15.59 3.38 18.11
C ALA A 175 15.54 1.91 18.56
N VAL A 176 15.80 1.69 19.86
CA VAL A 176 15.63 0.38 20.51
C VAL A 176 14.35 0.37 21.36
N PRO A 177 13.67 -0.77 21.53
CA PRO A 177 12.31 -0.81 22.08
C PRO A 177 12.18 -0.14 23.46
N GLU A 178 13.08 -0.46 24.39
CA GLU A 178 13.04 0.08 25.76
C GLU A 178 13.33 1.58 25.77
N GLY A 179 14.31 2.03 24.98
CA GLY A 179 14.69 3.44 24.88
C GLY A 179 13.58 4.29 24.27
N TYR A 180 12.95 3.78 23.21
CA TYR A 180 11.83 4.46 22.56
C TYR A 180 10.60 4.53 23.47
N ALA A 181 10.26 3.44 24.16
CA ALA A 181 9.18 3.46 25.14
C ALA A 181 9.45 4.42 26.30
N ALA A 182 10.70 4.51 26.77
CA ALA A 182 11.11 5.46 27.81
C ALA A 182 10.97 6.91 27.34
N LEU A 183 11.28 7.21 26.08
CA LEU A 183 11.06 8.53 25.48
C LEU A 183 9.56 8.91 25.54
N ILE A 184 8.68 8.04 25.04
CA ILE A 184 7.22 8.29 25.05
C ILE A 184 6.71 8.46 26.49
N ARG A 185 7.17 7.63 27.42
CA ARG A 185 6.80 7.76 28.84
C ARG A 185 7.27 9.10 29.41
N SER A 186 8.51 9.49 29.14
CA SER A 186 9.13 10.70 29.68
C SER A 186 8.37 11.95 29.24
N VAL A 187 8.03 12.10 27.96
CA VAL A 187 7.26 13.27 27.50
C VAL A 187 5.87 13.30 28.13
N ARG A 188 5.21 12.14 28.27
CA ARG A 188 3.89 12.02 28.91
C ARG A 188 3.90 12.43 30.38
N GLU A 189 4.93 12.02 31.12
CA GLU A 189 5.05 12.30 32.56
C GLU A 189 5.52 13.74 32.83
N ARG A 190 6.30 14.33 31.91
CA ARG A 190 6.86 15.68 32.09
C ARG A 190 5.94 16.80 31.62
N ILE A 191 5.09 16.56 30.63
CA ILE A 191 4.21 17.58 30.04
C ILE A 191 2.91 17.67 30.88
N PRO A 192 2.61 18.83 31.51
CA PRO A 192 1.47 18.95 32.43
C PRO A 192 0.09 18.72 31.80
N ASN A 193 -0.07 19.03 30.52
CA ASN A 193 -1.32 18.89 29.77
C ASN A 193 -1.35 17.63 28.87
N SER A 194 -0.46 16.66 29.11
CA SER A 194 -0.28 15.47 28.26
C SER A 194 -1.51 14.56 28.19
N ASP A 195 -2.41 14.66 29.17
CA ASP A 195 -3.67 13.91 29.27
C ASP A 195 -4.74 14.38 28.29
N LYS A 196 -4.59 15.59 27.73
CA LYS A 196 -5.51 16.17 26.74
C LYS A 196 -5.31 15.63 25.32
N ALA A 197 -4.21 14.91 25.07
CA ALA A 197 -3.88 14.40 23.75
C ALA A 197 -3.68 12.88 23.73
N VAL A 198 -3.98 12.27 22.59
CA VAL A 198 -3.61 10.88 22.28
C VAL A 198 -2.15 10.85 21.87
N TRP A 199 -1.40 9.91 22.44
CA TRP A 199 0.00 9.69 22.09
C TRP A 199 0.08 8.67 20.95
N SER A 200 0.62 9.12 19.82
CA SER A 200 0.83 8.37 18.58
C SER A 200 2.33 8.08 18.40
N VAL A 201 2.64 6.97 17.73
CA VAL A 201 4.00 6.58 17.36
C VAL A 201 4.08 6.21 15.90
N HIS A 202 5.17 6.63 15.26
CA HIS A 202 5.49 6.34 13.85
C HIS A 202 6.92 5.85 13.75
N CYS A 203 7.13 4.55 13.69
CA CYS A 203 8.48 3.97 13.62
C CYS A 203 8.85 3.53 12.21
N HIS A 204 10.00 4.02 11.73
CA HIS A 204 10.68 3.46 10.56
C HIS A 204 11.48 2.20 10.91
N ASN A 205 11.86 1.44 9.89
CA ASN A 205 12.35 0.07 10.05
C ASN A 205 13.82 -0.15 9.65
N ASP A 206 14.65 0.89 9.67
CA ASP A 206 16.05 0.84 9.23
C ASP A 206 16.89 -0.25 9.93
N LEU A 207 16.58 -0.58 11.20
CA LEU A 207 17.20 -1.70 11.93
C LEU A 207 16.30 -2.93 12.13
N GLY A 208 15.15 -3.01 11.44
CA GLY A 208 14.22 -4.14 11.56
C GLY A 208 13.44 -4.19 12.88
N MET A 209 13.37 -3.07 13.62
CA MET A 209 12.75 -2.99 14.94
C MET A 209 11.45 -2.19 15.00
N ALA A 210 10.90 -1.72 13.87
CA ALA A 210 9.75 -0.81 13.85
C ALA A 210 8.53 -1.34 14.62
N VAL A 211 8.17 -2.61 14.39
CA VAL A 211 7.07 -3.28 15.09
C VAL A 211 7.36 -3.43 16.58
N ALA A 212 8.58 -3.83 16.95
CA ALA A 212 8.97 -3.98 18.35
C ALA A 212 8.94 -2.63 19.10
N ASN A 213 9.45 -1.56 18.46
CA ASN A 213 9.45 -0.20 18.98
C ASN A 213 8.01 0.30 19.20
N SER A 214 7.14 0.12 18.20
CA SER A 214 5.73 0.53 18.29
C SER A 214 4.98 -0.20 19.41
N LEU A 215 5.13 -1.53 19.52
CA LEU A 215 4.49 -2.32 20.58
C LEU A 215 5.04 -1.98 21.97
N ALA A 216 6.34 -1.71 22.09
CA ALA A 216 6.95 -1.26 23.34
C ALA A 216 6.42 0.13 23.75
N ALA A 217 6.30 1.06 22.81
CA ALA A 217 5.72 2.38 23.07
C ALA A 217 4.26 2.29 23.54
N VAL A 218 3.45 1.37 22.99
CA VAL A 218 2.08 1.13 23.46
C VAL A 218 2.07 0.54 24.87
N LYS A 219 2.83 -0.53 25.10
CA LYS A 219 2.77 -1.29 26.35
C LYS A 219 3.46 -0.58 27.52
N LEU A 220 4.64 -0.01 27.27
CA LEU A 220 5.52 0.57 28.28
C LEU A 220 5.50 2.11 28.24
N GLY A 221 5.34 2.71 27.07
CA GLY A 221 5.25 4.16 26.89
C GLY A 221 3.83 4.72 27.12
N GLY A 222 2.81 3.89 26.95
CA GLY A 222 1.40 4.25 27.05
C GLY A 222 0.84 4.98 25.84
N ALA A 223 1.45 4.82 24.66
CA ALA A 223 0.87 5.24 23.39
C ALA A 223 -0.49 4.55 23.13
N ARG A 224 -1.36 5.22 22.38
CA ARG A 224 -2.71 4.75 22.04
C ARG A 224 -3.06 4.91 20.55
N GLN A 225 -2.09 5.30 19.73
CA GLN A 225 -2.15 5.23 18.28
C GLN A 225 -0.82 4.70 17.74
N ILE A 226 -0.86 3.89 16.67
CA ILE A 226 0.31 3.49 15.88
C ILE A 226 0.04 3.91 14.44
N GLU A 227 0.99 4.65 13.85
CA GLU A 227 1.08 4.89 12.41
C GLU A 227 1.86 3.75 11.76
N CYS A 228 1.26 3.14 10.74
CA CYS A 228 1.78 1.94 10.09
C CYS A 228 1.36 1.89 8.61
N THR A 229 1.88 0.91 7.89
CA THR A 229 1.55 0.68 6.48
C THR A 229 1.34 -0.79 6.20
N ILE A 230 0.51 -1.07 5.19
CA ILE A 230 0.36 -2.40 4.62
C ILE A 230 1.71 -2.88 4.10
N ASN A 231 2.07 -4.11 4.45
CA ASN A 231 3.33 -4.76 4.08
C ASN A 231 4.59 -4.10 4.67
N GLY A 232 4.46 -3.08 5.52
CA GLY A 232 5.59 -2.28 6.00
C GLY A 232 6.18 -1.36 4.93
N LEU A 233 5.41 -0.98 3.91
CA LEU A 233 5.83 -0.05 2.86
C LEU A 233 6.24 1.32 3.43
N GLY A 234 7.23 2.00 2.83
CA GLY A 234 7.70 3.29 3.30
C GLY A 234 9.08 3.68 2.80
N GLU A 235 9.59 4.83 3.23
CA GLU A 235 10.96 5.23 2.93
C GLU A 235 12.00 4.18 3.37
N ARG A 236 13.04 4.00 2.55
CA ARG A 236 14.22 3.15 2.85
C ARG A 236 13.82 1.70 3.16
N ALA A 237 13.89 1.31 4.43
CA ALA A 237 13.54 -0.02 4.93
C ALA A 237 12.04 -0.17 5.28
N GLY A 238 11.27 0.92 5.14
CA GLY A 238 9.83 0.93 5.35
C GLY A 238 9.39 1.45 6.71
N ASN A 239 8.09 1.37 6.93
CA ASN A 239 7.43 1.73 8.18
C ASN A 239 7.09 0.48 9.01
N THR A 240 6.54 0.71 10.19
CA THR A 240 5.88 -0.33 10.99
C THR A 240 4.82 -1.04 10.16
N SER A 241 4.88 -2.37 10.11
CA SER A 241 3.93 -3.21 9.39
C SER A 241 2.59 -3.26 10.12
N LEU A 242 1.51 -2.88 9.42
CA LEU A 242 0.14 -2.88 9.94
C LEU A 242 -0.30 -4.27 10.35
N GLU A 243 -0.14 -5.25 9.46
CA GLU A 243 -0.57 -6.62 9.70
C GLU A 243 0.13 -7.25 10.91
N GLU A 244 1.41 -6.93 11.12
CA GLU A 244 2.21 -7.46 12.23
C GLU A 244 1.78 -6.85 13.57
N VAL A 245 1.59 -5.52 13.67
CA VAL A 245 1.13 -4.90 14.93
C VAL A 245 -0.29 -5.29 15.28
N VAL A 246 -1.18 -5.34 14.28
CA VAL A 246 -2.59 -5.73 14.47
C VAL A 246 -2.67 -7.16 15.00
N MET A 247 -1.97 -8.10 14.36
CA MET A 247 -2.01 -9.50 14.79
C MET A 247 -1.24 -9.73 16.08
N ALA A 248 -0.18 -8.98 16.39
CA ALA A 248 0.49 -9.06 17.68
C ALA A 248 -0.47 -8.68 18.82
N VAL A 249 -1.18 -7.56 18.70
CA VAL A 249 -2.13 -7.09 19.73
C VAL A 249 -3.33 -8.02 19.85
N LYS A 250 -3.89 -8.48 18.72
CA LYS A 250 -5.03 -9.40 18.70
C LYS A 250 -4.69 -10.77 19.30
N THR A 251 -3.58 -11.36 18.87
CA THR A 251 -3.15 -12.70 19.30
C THR A 251 -2.71 -12.68 20.76
N ARG A 252 -2.08 -11.58 21.21
CA ARG A 252 -1.63 -11.40 22.59
C ARG A 252 -2.50 -10.43 23.38
N ARG A 253 -3.82 -10.55 23.24
CA ARG A 253 -4.78 -9.75 24.01
C ARG A 253 -4.61 -9.92 25.51
N ASP A 254 -4.17 -11.11 25.95
CA ASP A 254 -3.77 -11.42 27.34
C ASP A 254 -2.67 -10.48 27.86
N TYR A 255 -1.76 -10.05 26.98
CA TYR A 255 -0.61 -9.24 27.33
C TYR A 255 -0.89 -7.75 27.15
N PHE A 256 -1.44 -7.35 26.00
CA PHE A 256 -1.68 -5.94 25.70
C PHE A 256 -2.92 -5.40 26.40
N ASN A 257 -3.96 -6.22 26.55
CA ASN A 257 -5.27 -5.84 27.11
C ASN A 257 -5.84 -4.57 26.44
N LEU A 258 -5.80 -4.55 25.10
CA LEU A 258 -6.32 -3.47 24.27
C LEU A 258 -7.23 -4.04 23.18
N ASP A 259 -8.23 -3.25 22.82
CA ASP A 259 -9.13 -3.51 21.72
C ASP A 259 -8.65 -2.81 20.44
N ILE A 260 -8.88 -3.45 19.30
CA ILE A 260 -8.59 -2.90 17.98
C ILE A 260 -9.85 -2.99 17.11
N GLY A 261 -10.09 -1.98 16.27
CA GLY A 261 -11.27 -1.91 15.38
C GLY A 261 -11.12 -2.70 14.07
N VAL A 262 -9.91 -3.18 13.77
CA VAL A 262 -9.52 -3.74 12.47
C VAL A 262 -10.20 -5.08 12.21
N ASP A 263 -10.80 -5.23 11.02
CA ASP A 263 -11.30 -6.50 10.50
C ASP A 263 -10.14 -7.31 9.90
N THR A 264 -9.52 -8.15 10.74
CA THR A 264 -8.31 -8.88 10.35
C THR A 264 -8.50 -9.81 9.15
N THR A 265 -9.74 -10.20 8.82
CA THR A 265 -10.02 -11.03 7.63
C THR A 265 -9.70 -10.29 6.31
N GLN A 266 -9.54 -8.97 6.36
CA GLN A 266 -9.20 -8.13 5.21
C GLN A 266 -7.69 -7.86 5.06
N ILE A 267 -6.85 -8.39 5.96
CA ILE A 267 -5.39 -8.16 5.96
C ILE A 267 -4.73 -8.70 4.68
N VAL A 268 -4.92 -9.99 4.38
CA VAL A 268 -4.33 -10.61 3.17
C VAL A 268 -4.87 -9.99 1.88
N PRO A 269 -6.19 -9.74 1.72
CA PRO A 269 -6.70 -8.97 0.59
C PRO A 269 -6.04 -7.60 0.40
N ALA A 270 -5.85 -6.84 1.49
CA ALA A 270 -5.17 -5.54 1.44
C ALA A 270 -3.69 -5.68 1.03
N SER A 271 -2.98 -6.64 1.63
CA SER A 271 -1.58 -6.96 1.31
C SER A 271 -1.37 -7.26 -0.16
N LYS A 272 -2.22 -8.11 -0.74
CA LYS A 272 -2.18 -8.47 -2.17
C LYS A 272 -2.47 -7.27 -3.06
N LEU A 273 -3.51 -6.49 -2.75
CA LEU A 273 -3.87 -5.31 -3.54
C LEU A 273 -2.73 -4.28 -3.60
N VAL A 274 -2.11 -3.99 -2.46
CA VAL A 274 -0.97 -3.07 -2.37
C VAL A 274 0.23 -3.62 -3.14
N SER A 275 0.53 -4.92 -2.99
CA SER A 275 1.62 -5.57 -3.73
C SER A 275 1.42 -5.47 -5.25
N GLN A 276 0.20 -5.73 -5.73
CA GLN A 276 -0.15 -5.67 -7.15
C GLN A 276 -0.01 -4.25 -7.73
N ILE A 277 -0.54 -3.24 -7.04
CA ILE A 277 -0.52 -1.84 -7.49
C ILE A 277 0.91 -1.29 -7.52
N THR A 278 1.68 -1.55 -6.46
CA THR A 278 3.03 -0.99 -6.29
C THR A 278 4.10 -1.81 -7.03
N GLY A 279 3.82 -3.08 -7.33
CA GLY A 279 4.80 -4.04 -7.85
C GLY A 279 5.82 -4.51 -6.82
N PHE A 280 5.65 -4.16 -5.54
CA PHE A 280 6.51 -4.64 -4.45
C PHE A 280 6.02 -6.00 -3.98
N VAL A 281 6.81 -7.03 -4.28
CA VAL A 281 6.49 -8.42 -3.93
C VAL A 281 6.61 -8.64 -2.43
N VAL A 282 5.62 -9.32 -1.85
CA VAL A 282 5.64 -9.76 -0.47
C VAL A 282 6.63 -10.91 -0.30
N GLN A 283 7.58 -10.78 0.63
CA GLN A 283 8.51 -11.85 0.94
C GLN A 283 7.74 -13.13 1.36
N PRO A 284 8.08 -14.32 0.82
CA PRO A 284 7.34 -15.55 1.12
C PRO A 284 7.23 -15.88 2.60
N ASN A 285 8.25 -15.59 3.40
CA ASN A 285 8.28 -15.80 4.85
C ASN A 285 8.01 -14.52 5.66
N LYS A 286 7.41 -13.49 5.07
CA LYS A 286 6.93 -12.32 5.83
C LYS A 286 5.89 -12.77 6.87
N ALA A 287 5.97 -12.21 8.06
CA ALA A 287 5.01 -12.51 9.12
C ALA A 287 3.58 -12.16 8.67
N VAL A 288 2.62 -12.99 9.07
CA VAL A 288 1.16 -12.84 8.81
C VAL A 288 0.76 -13.02 7.34
N VAL A 289 1.38 -12.30 6.40
CA VAL A 289 0.96 -12.20 5.00
C VAL A 289 1.89 -12.90 4.01
N GLY A 290 2.99 -13.51 4.47
CA GLY A 290 3.85 -14.32 3.61
C GLY A 290 3.15 -15.60 3.16
N ALA A 291 3.38 -16.01 1.90
CA ALA A 291 2.83 -17.24 1.35
C ALA A 291 3.19 -18.51 2.15
N ASN A 292 4.33 -18.49 2.87
CA ASN A 292 4.80 -19.57 3.73
C ASN A 292 4.46 -19.36 5.22
N ALA A 293 3.75 -18.28 5.60
CA ALA A 293 3.50 -17.94 7.00
C ALA A 293 2.71 -19.02 7.76
N PHE A 294 1.89 -19.81 7.05
CA PHE A 294 1.09 -20.90 7.59
C PHE A 294 1.45 -22.28 7.00
N ALA A 295 2.58 -22.37 6.29
CA ALA A 295 3.00 -23.59 5.61
C ALA A 295 3.92 -24.45 6.50
N HIS A 296 3.64 -25.75 6.58
CA HIS A 296 4.46 -26.71 7.32
C HIS A 296 5.08 -27.73 6.38
N ALA A 297 6.41 -27.66 6.19
CA ALA A 297 7.14 -28.59 5.32
C ALA A 297 7.63 -29.85 6.06
N SER A 298 7.79 -29.79 7.39
CA SER A 298 8.29 -30.91 8.19
C SER A 298 7.17 -31.90 8.52
N GLY A 299 7.39 -33.19 8.27
CA GLY A 299 6.43 -34.24 8.60
C GLY A 299 6.07 -34.32 10.09
N ILE A 300 7.00 -33.94 10.98
CA ILE A 300 6.74 -33.86 12.43
C ILE A 300 5.79 -32.70 12.75
N HIS A 301 5.95 -31.55 12.07
CA HIS A 301 5.06 -30.41 12.27
C HIS A 301 3.66 -30.69 11.69
N GLN A 302 3.59 -31.35 10.52
CA GLN A 302 2.32 -31.77 9.92
C GLN A 302 1.55 -32.74 10.84
N ASP A 303 2.22 -33.77 11.37
CA ASP A 303 1.61 -34.70 12.34
C ASP A 303 1.14 -33.98 13.62
N GLY A 304 1.92 -33.02 14.13
CA GLY A 304 1.53 -32.18 15.25
C GLY A 304 0.26 -31.36 14.97
N VAL A 305 0.24 -30.62 13.85
CA VAL A 305 -0.90 -29.79 13.44
C VAL A 305 -2.16 -30.63 13.17
N LEU A 306 -2.01 -31.85 12.64
CA LEU A 306 -3.12 -32.79 12.43
C LEU A 306 -3.73 -33.28 13.75
N LYS A 307 -2.90 -33.46 14.79
CA LYS A 307 -3.36 -33.88 16.13
C LYS A 307 -4.01 -32.73 16.88
N ALA A 308 -3.38 -31.56 16.86
CA ALA A 308 -3.82 -30.36 17.56
C ALA A 308 -3.16 -29.13 16.90
N ARG A 309 -3.93 -28.30 16.20
CA ARG A 309 -3.38 -27.18 15.41
C ARG A 309 -2.57 -26.18 16.25
N ASP A 310 -2.98 -25.99 17.50
CA ASP A 310 -2.35 -25.12 18.49
C ASP A 310 -0.93 -25.55 18.90
N THR A 311 -0.46 -26.74 18.50
CA THR A 311 0.94 -27.13 18.75
C THR A 311 1.96 -26.27 18.00
N TYR A 312 1.59 -25.75 16.82
CA TYR A 312 2.49 -24.96 15.97
C TYR A 312 1.85 -23.70 15.37
N GLU A 313 0.52 -23.55 15.43
CA GLU A 313 -0.19 -22.39 14.89
C GLU A 313 -0.74 -21.52 16.03
N ILE A 314 -0.23 -20.29 16.16
CA ILE A 314 -0.71 -19.32 17.17
C ILE A 314 -1.96 -18.54 16.72
N MET A 315 -2.30 -18.62 15.45
CA MET A 315 -3.48 -18.01 14.81
C MET A 315 -3.84 -18.82 13.58
N ARG A 316 -5.09 -18.76 13.11
CA ARG A 316 -5.49 -19.47 11.89
C ARG A 316 -5.22 -18.62 10.66
N ALA A 317 -4.91 -19.27 9.54
CA ALA A 317 -4.76 -18.58 8.26
C ALA A 317 -6.04 -17.79 7.88
N GLU A 318 -7.22 -18.34 8.20
CA GLU A 318 -8.50 -17.68 7.95
C GLU A 318 -8.70 -16.40 8.75
N ASP A 319 -8.10 -16.30 9.95
CA ASP A 319 -8.25 -15.13 10.82
C ASP A 319 -7.65 -13.86 10.18
N VAL A 320 -6.73 -14.03 9.23
CA VAL A 320 -6.04 -12.95 8.52
C VAL A 320 -6.47 -12.81 7.06
N GLY A 321 -7.44 -13.62 6.61
CA GLY A 321 -7.99 -13.57 5.26
C GLY A 321 -7.39 -14.55 4.26
N TRP A 322 -6.57 -15.51 4.70
CA TRP A 322 -6.24 -16.65 3.83
C TRP A 322 -7.46 -17.57 3.71
N THR A 323 -7.88 -17.86 2.49
CA THR A 323 -9.04 -18.73 2.26
C THR A 323 -8.75 -20.19 2.60
N ALA A 324 -9.52 -20.78 3.53
CA ALA A 324 -9.43 -22.19 3.93
C ALA A 324 -9.85 -23.19 2.85
N ASN A 325 -10.76 -22.78 1.96
CA ASN A 325 -11.34 -23.57 0.88
C ASN A 325 -12.16 -22.60 0.04
N LYS A 326 -11.78 -22.38 -1.22
CA LYS A 326 -12.60 -21.60 -2.15
C LYS A 326 -13.77 -22.46 -2.65
N ILE A 327 -14.93 -21.84 -2.81
CA ILE A 327 -15.83 -22.25 -3.90
C ILE A 327 -15.07 -21.88 -5.17
N VAL A 328 -14.40 -22.87 -5.76
CA VAL A 328 -13.69 -22.70 -7.02
C VAL A 328 -14.74 -22.37 -8.06
N LEU A 329 -14.69 -21.13 -8.57
CA LEU A 329 -15.46 -20.78 -9.73
C LEU A 329 -14.81 -21.47 -10.93
N GLY A 330 -15.60 -22.13 -11.75
CA GLY A 330 -15.11 -22.88 -12.90
C GLY A 330 -16.20 -23.06 -13.93
N LYS A 331 -15.97 -23.94 -14.90
CA LYS A 331 -16.90 -24.15 -16.04
C LYS A 331 -18.36 -24.37 -15.62
N LEU A 332 -18.59 -25.00 -14.48
CA LEU A 332 -19.92 -25.34 -13.98
C LEU A 332 -20.56 -24.24 -13.11
N SER A 333 -19.84 -23.17 -12.81
CA SER A 333 -20.34 -22.11 -11.94
C SER A 333 -21.36 -21.23 -12.64
N GLY A 334 -22.50 -21.03 -11.97
CA GLY A 334 -23.62 -20.25 -12.47
C GLY A 334 -23.49 -18.75 -12.19
N ARG A 335 -24.33 -17.97 -12.87
CA ARG A 335 -24.36 -16.49 -12.81
C ARG A 335 -24.45 -15.93 -11.39
N ASN A 336 -25.25 -16.57 -10.52
CA ASN A 336 -25.42 -16.11 -9.14
C ASN A 336 -24.13 -16.26 -8.32
N ALA A 337 -23.38 -17.35 -8.51
CA ALA A 337 -22.11 -17.56 -7.82
C ALA A 337 -21.05 -16.53 -8.29
N PHE A 338 -21.03 -16.22 -9.58
CA PHE A 338 -20.18 -15.16 -10.13
C PHE A 338 -20.55 -13.77 -9.58
N LYS A 339 -21.86 -13.41 -9.57
CA LYS A 339 -22.35 -12.13 -9.02
C LYS A 339 -22.00 -11.97 -7.54
N GLN A 340 -22.17 -13.03 -6.74
CA GLN A 340 -21.82 -13.03 -5.33
C GLN A 340 -20.31 -12.81 -5.15
N ARG A 341 -19.47 -13.44 -5.99
CA ARG A 341 -18.04 -13.25 -5.91
C ARG A 341 -17.59 -11.83 -6.27
N LEU A 342 -18.25 -11.18 -7.24
CA LEU A 342 -18.03 -9.77 -7.54
C LEU A 342 -18.32 -8.88 -6.33
N GLN A 343 -19.41 -9.14 -5.61
CA GLN A 343 -19.76 -8.41 -4.40
C GLN A 343 -18.76 -8.65 -3.26
N GLU A 344 -18.25 -9.87 -3.11
CA GLU A 344 -17.21 -10.20 -2.11
C GLU A 344 -15.86 -9.52 -2.40
N LEU A 345 -15.52 -9.39 -3.68
CA LEU A 345 -14.38 -8.57 -4.15
C LEU A 345 -14.71 -7.06 -4.09
N GLY A 346 -15.97 -6.75 -3.79
CA GLY A 346 -16.59 -5.43 -3.76
C GLY A 346 -16.36 -4.64 -5.03
N ILE A 347 -16.58 -5.35 -6.14
CA ILE A 347 -16.75 -4.83 -7.48
C ILE A 347 -18.27 -4.68 -7.69
N GLU A 348 -18.71 -3.43 -7.83
CA GLU A 348 -20.09 -3.12 -8.21
C GLU A 348 -20.14 -2.87 -9.71
N LEU A 349 -21.16 -3.44 -10.37
CA LEU A 349 -21.44 -3.23 -11.78
C LEU A 349 -22.70 -2.38 -11.91
N ASP A 350 -22.68 -1.40 -12.82
CA ASP A 350 -23.70 -0.36 -12.91
C ASP A 350 -25.00 -0.86 -13.56
N SER A 351 -24.95 -2.01 -14.26
CA SER A 351 -26.13 -2.61 -14.88
C SER A 351 -26.13 -4.15 -14.94
N GLU A 352 -27.33 -4.72 -15.05
CA GLU A 352 -27.53 -6.15 -15.37
C GLU A 352 -26.90 -6.53 -16.72
N ALA A 353 -26.79 -5.58 -17.66
CA ALA A 353 -26.15 -5.81 -18.95
C ALA A 353 -24.63 -6.00 -18.81
N GLU A 354 -23.96 -5.19 -17.99
CA GLU A 354 -22.53 -5.34 -17.69
C GLU A 354 -22.23 -6.64 -16.94
N LEU A 355 -23.09 -7.01 -15.99
CA LEU A 355 -22.99 -8.29 -15.30
C LEU A 355 -23.07 -9.46 -16.28
N ASN A 356 -23.98 -9.39 -17.25
CA ASN A 356 -24.11 -10.44 -18.27
C ASN A 356 -22.89 -10.50 -19.20
N ALA A 357 -22.33 -9.35 -19.59
CA ALA A 357 -21.12 -9.29 -20.40
C ALA A 357 -19.90 -9.85 -19.66
N ALA A 358 -19.70 -9.45 -18.40
CA ALA A 358 -18.66 -9.98 -17.53
C ALA A 358 -18.83 -11.49 -17.30
N PHE A 359 -20.06 -11.96 -17.11
CA PHE A 359 -20.33 -13.40 -16.93
C PHE A 359 -20.01 -14.21 -18.19
N GLN A 360 -20.22 -13.66 -19.40
CA GLN A 360 -19.81 -14.35 -20.63
C GLN A 360 -18.29 -14.47 -20.75
N ARG A 361 -17.54 -13.40 -20.50
CA ARG A 361 -16.07 -13.43 -20.44
C ARG A 361 -15.56 -14.42 -19.39
N PHE A 362 -16.22 -14.47 -18.24
CA PHE A 362 -15.96 -15.50 -17.22
C PHE A 362 -16.16 -16.92 -17.76
N LYS A 363 -17.24 -17.17 -18.51
CA LYS A 363 -17.53 -18.50 -19.08
C LYS A 363 -16.51 -18.90 -20.15
N GLU A 364 -16.07 -17.97 -20.98
CA GLU A 364 -15.01 -18.19 -21.97
C GLU A 364 -13.68 -18.55 -21.28
N LEU A 365 -13.32 -17.80 -20.23
CA LEU A 365 -12.13 -18.08 -19.45
C LEU A 365 -12.23 -19.43 -18.71
N ALA A 366 -13.40 -19.75 -18.17
CA ALA A 366 -13.68 -21.00 -17.46
C ALA A 366 -13.75 -22.23 -18.39
N ASP A 367 -13.87 -22.04 -19.70
CA ASP A 367 -13.73 -23.12 -20.69
C ASP A 367 -12.27 -23.43 -21.00
N GLN A 368 -11.38 -22.43 -20.87
CA GLN A 368 -9.94 -22.57 -21.07
C GLN A 368 -9.20 -22.95 -19.79
N LYS A 369 -9.81 -22.74 -18.62
CA LYS A 369 -9.19 -22.88 -17.30
C LYS A 369 -10.05 -23.71 -16.36
N ALA A 370 -9.45 -24.71 -15.71
CA ALA A 370 -10.15 -25.59 -14.78
C ALA A 370 -10.64 -24.87 -13.51
N GLU A 371 -9.87 -23.89 -13.03
CA GLU A 371 -10.17 -23.09 -11.83
C GLU A 371 -10.01 -21.59 -12.13
N ILE A 372 -11.02 -20.79 -11.81
CA ILE A 372 -11.03 -19.33 -11.95
C ILE A 372 -10.81 -18.69 -10.58
N PHE A 373 -9.78 -17.85 -10.49
CA PHE A 373 -9.38 -17.16 -9.27
C PHE A 373 -9.95 -15.73 -9.22
N ASP A 374 -9.73 -15.03 -8.10
CA ASP A 374 -10.35 -13.72 -7.90
C ASP A 374 -9.73 -12.67 -8.80
N GLU A 375 -8.44 -12.83 -9.05
CA GLU A 375 -7.62 -12.01 -9.92
C GLU A 375 -8.13 -12.07 -11.36
N ASP A 376 -8.55 -13.24 -11.83
CA ASP A 376 -9.20 -13.42 -13.13
C ASP A 376 -10.55 -12.69 -13.19
N ILE A 377 -11.32 -12.76 -12.10
CA ILE A 377 -12.63 -12.09 -11.99
C ILE A 377 -12.44 -10.58 -11.97
N VAL A 378 -11.45 -10.08 -11.22
CA VAL A 378 -11.07 -8.67 -11.24
C VAL A 378 -10.73 -8.25 -12.67
N ALA A 379 -9.87 -9.00 -13.37
CA ALA A 379 -9.49 -8.69 -14.76
C ALA A 379 -10.68 -8.65 -15.73
N ILE A 380 -11.63 -9.59 -15.58
CA ILE A 380 -12.87 -9.66 -16.38
C ILE A 380 -13.74 -8.40 -16.21
N VAL A 381 -13.68 -7.75 -15.06
CA VAL A 381 -14.63 -6.71 -14.64
C VAL A 381 -13.99 -5.34 -14.59
N SER A 382 -12.68 -5.26 -14.35
CA SER A 382 -11.91 -4.06 -14.63
C SER A 382 -12.11 -3.68 -16.08
N ASN A 383 -12.22 -2.37 -16.32
CA ASN A 383 -12.44 -1.78 -17.63
C ASN A 383 -11.34 -2.08 -18.67
N GLU A 384 -10.44 -3.03 -18.44
CA GLU A 384 -9.51 -3.55 -19.46
C GLU A 384 -10.27 -3.98 -20.73
N ALA A 385 -11.48 -4.53 -20.61
CA ALA A 385 -12.28 -4.88 -21.77
C ALA A 385 -12.95 -3.67 -22.48
N GLN A 386 -13.17 -2.54 -21.80
CA GLN A 386 -13.58 -1.27 -22.46
C GLN A 386 -12.38 -0.43 -22.91
N HIS A 387 -11.19 -0.65 -22.33
CA HIS A 387 -9.93 -0.06 -22.79
C HIS A 387 -9.40 -0.71 -24.07
N ALA A 388 -9.87 -1.91 -24.45
CA ALA A 388 -9.53 -2.53 -25.73
C ALA A 388 -9.86 -1.65 -26.96
N GLU A 389 -10.81 -0.70 -26.85
CA GLU A 389 -11.15 0.25 -27.92
C GLU A 389 -10.27 1.52 -27.93
N GLY A 390 -9.32 1.66 -27.00
CA GLY A 390 -8.38 2.81 -26.91
C GLY A 390 -6.94 2.47 -26.56
N GLU A 391 -6.60 1.20 -26.35
CA GLU A 391 -5.22 0.76 -26.08
C GLU A 391 -4.34 0.95 -27.33
N HIS A 392 -3.25 1.71 -27.16
CA HIS A 392 -2.25 1.87 -28.20
C HIS A 392 -1.58 0.54 -28.54
N PHE A 393 -1.33 -0.30 -27.53
CA PHE A 393 -0.69 -1.60 -27.66
C PHE A 393 -1.56 -2.73 -27.13
N ARG A 394 -1.80 -3.77 -27.93
CA ARG A 394 -2.56 -4.96 -27.48
C ARG A 394 -1.93 -6.26 -27.96
N PHE A 395 -1.68 -7.20 -27.04
CA PHE A 395 -1.14 -8.52 -27.36
C PHE A 395 -2.10 -9.31 -28.29
N VAL A 396 -1.55 -10.01 -29.29
CA VAL A 396 -2.34 -10.89 -30.18
C VAL A 396 -1.82 -12.32 -30.15
N SER A 397 -0.54 -12.54 -30.48
CA SER A 397 0.06 -13.88 -30.46
C SER A 397 1.57 -13.85 -30.31
N LEU A 398 2.14 -14.95 -29.86
CA LEU A 398 3.58 -15.13 -29.66
C LEU A 398 4.00 -16.51 -30.18
N SER A 399 5.10 -16.54 -30.93
CA SER A 399 5.84 -17.75 -31.26
C SER A 399 7.26 -17.58 -30.74
N GLN A 400 7.67 -18.44 -29.81
CA GLN A 400 8.99 -18.41 -29.21
C GLN A 400 9.71 -19.74 -29.47
N ARG A 401 11.00 -19.65 -29.80
CA ARG A 401 11.89 -20.81 -29.91
C ARG A 401 13.17 -20.55 -29.13
N SER A 402 13.49 -21.44 -28.19
CA SER A 402 14.77 -21.47 -27.49
C SER A 402 15.29 -22.89 -27.42
N GLU A 403 16.60 -23.01 -27.57
CA GLU A 403 17.33 -24.26 -27.54
C GLU A 403 18.69 -24.00 -26.89
N THR A 404 19.15 -24.90 -26.03
CA THR A 404 20.45 -24.73 -25.36
C THR A 404 21.57 -24.72 -26.38
N GLY A 405 22.34 -23.63 -26.43
CA GLY A 405 23.44 -23.44 -27.39
C GLY A 405 23.08 -22.60 -28.61
N GLU A 406 21.79 -22.36 -28.84
CA GLU A 406 21.29 -21.44 -29.87
C GLU A 406 20.77 -20.15 -29.24
N ARG A 407 20.73 -19.07 -30.01
CA ARG A 407 20.11 -17.82 -29.54
C ARG A 407 18.59 -17.93 -29.58
N PRO A 408 17.88 -17.70 -28.46
CA PRO A 408 16.43 -17.61 -28.46
C PRO A 408 15.91 -16.59 -29.49
N HIS A 409 14.89 -17.01 -30.23
CA HIS A 409 14.21 -16.18 -31.22
C HIS A 409 12.73 -16.06 -30.85
N ALA A 410 12.18 -14.85 -30.96
CA ALA A 410 10.77 -14.60 -30.75
C ALA A 410 10.16 -13.87 -31.96
N ARG A 411 8.94 -14.29 -32.32
CA ARG A 411 8.07 -13.62 -33.27
C ARG A 411 6.77 -13.27 -32.54
N ILE A 412 6.49 -11.99 -32.39
CA ILE A 412 5.30 -11.50 -31.69
C ILE A 412 4.40 -10.73 -32.65
N VAL A 413 3.09 -10.94 -32.53
CA VAL A 413 2.06 -10.11 -33.16
C VAL A 413 1.33 -9.36 -32.07
N PHE A 414 1.25 -8.05 -32.22
CA PHE A 414 0.50 -7.16 -31.33
C PHE A 414 -0.11 -6.03 -32.16
N VAL A 415 -1.18 -5.43 -31.66
CA VAL A 415 -1.75 -4.21 -32.25
C VAL A 415 -0.93 -3.03 -31.77
N ALA A 416 -0.56 -2.14 -32.67
CA ALA A 416 -0.03 -0.81 -32.39
C ALA A 416 -0.88 0.22 -33.16
N ASP A 417 -1.47 1.20 -32.46
CA ASP A 417 -2.32 2.25 -33.06
C ASP A 417 -3.43 1.68 -33.97
N GLY A 418 -4.10 0.62 -33.50
CA GLY A 418 -5.20 -0.05 -34.22
C GLY A 418 -4.77 -0.92 -35.40
N LYS A 419 -3.47 -1.10 -35.66
CA LYS A 419 -2.95 -1.98 -36.73
C LYS A 419 -2.17 -3.15 -36.15
N GLU A 420 -2.35 -4.34 -36.70
CA GLU A 420 -1.48 -5.47 -36.35
C GLU A 420 -0.06 -5.24 -36.86
N VAL A 421 0.91 -5.41 -35.97
CA VAL A 421 2.33 -5.31 -36.23
C VAL A 421 2.99 -6.62 -35.82
N THR A 422 3.90 -7.10 -36.67
CA THR A 422 4.73 -8.28 -36.38
C THR A 422 6.14 -7.83 -36.07
N GLY A 423 6.64 -8.15 -34.87
CA GLY A 423 8.02 -7.97 -34.45
C GLY A 423 8.77 -9.30 -34.39
N GLU A 424 10.04 -9.29 -34.78
CA GLU A 424 10.93 -10.46 -34.71
C GLU A 424 12.29 -10.02 -34.17
N ALA A 425 12.83 -10.77 -33.21
CA ALA A 425 14.16 -10.50 -32.66
C ALA A 425 14.76 -11.74 -32.00
N GLU A 426 16.09 -11.69 -31.86
CA GLU A 426 16.84 -12.57 -30.98
C GLU A 426 17.06 -11.92 -29.62
N GLY A 427 17.40 -12.73 -28.62
CA GLY A 427 17.78 -12.24 -27.29
C GLY A 427 18.60 -13.25 -26.52
N ASN A 428 19.00 -12.88 -25.31
CA ASN A 428 19.75 -13.75 -24.41
C ASN A 428 18.87 -14.84 -23.77
N GLY A 429 17.54 -14.68 -23.84
CA GLY A 429 16.54 -15.57 -23.28
C GLY A 429 15.21 -15.47 -24.04
N PRO A 430 14.26 -16.39 -23.80
CA PRO A 430 12.93 -16.35 -24.42
C PRO A 430 12.20 -15.03 -24.18
N VAL A 431 12.30 -14.51 -22.96
CA VAL A 431 11.68 -13.23 -22.56
C VAL A 431 12.40 -12.07 -23.23
N ASP A 432 13.74 -12.03 -23.16
CA ASP A 432 14.54 -10.97 -23.76
C ASP A 432 14.31 -10.86 -25.27
N ALA A 433 14.28 -11.99 -25.98
CA ALA A 433 13.94 -12.03 -27.41
C ALA A 433 12.55 -11.47 -27.68
N THR A 434 11.57 -11.78 -26.81
CA THR A 434 10.20 -11.29 -26.94
C THR A 434 10.11 -9.78 -26.73
N LEU A 435 10.80 -9.23 -25.72
CA LEU A 435 10.82 -7.80 -25.46
C LEU A 435 11.58 -7.03 -26.55
N ASN A 436 12.70 -7.57 -27.03
CA ASN A 436 13.42 -7.02 -28.19
C ASN A 436 12.56 -7.02 -29.45
N ALA A 437 11.73 -8.05 -29.67
CA ALA A 437 10.84 -8.13 -30.81
C ALA A 437 9.78 -7.02 -30.77
N ILE A 438 9.25 -6.70 -29.58
CA ILE A 438 8.35 -5.55 -29.35
C ILE A 438 9.09 -4.25 -29.64
N GLU A 439 10.26 -4.04 -29.02
CA GLU A 439 11.05 -2.82 -29.16
C GLU A 439 11.57 -2.58 -30.58
N SER A 440 11.76 -3.63 -31.39
CA SER A 440 12.11 -3.50 -32.82
C SER A 440 11.06 -2.72 -33.63
N LYS A 441 9.82 -2.64 -33.11
CA LYS A 441 8.70 -1.94 -33.73
C LYS A 441 8.27 -0.71 -32.96
N VAL A 442 8.27 -0.77 -31.64
CA VAL A 442 7.84 0.35 -30.79
C VAL A 442 8.92 1.41 -30.65
N ALA A 443 10.20 1.01 -30.57
CA ALA A 443 11.35 1.88 -30.33
C ALA A 443 11.07 2.88 -29.19
N SER A 444 10.60 2.38 -28.04
CA SER A 444 10.08 3.20 -26.97
C SER A 444 11.17 4.04 -26.32
N GLY A 445 12.43 3.59 -26.33
CA GLY A 445 13.53 4.20 -25.60
C GLY A 445 13.32 4.20 -24.08
N ALA A 446 12.42 3.34 -23.58
CA ALA A 446 12.22 3.13 -22.16
C ALA A 446 13.29 2.21 -21.59
N GLU A 447 13.74 2.49 -20.38
CA GLU A 447 14.63 1.65 -19.60
C GLU A 447 13.80 0.71 -18.73
N GLN A 448 14.07 -0.60 -18.79
CA GLN A 448 13.43 -1.57 -17.90
C GLN A 448 14.15 -1.57 -16.55
N LEU A 449 13.47 -1.10 -15.51
CA LEU A 449 14.00 -1.03 -14.15
C LEU A 449 13.73 -2.30 -13.33
N LEU A 450 12.61 -2.98 -13.58
CA LEU A 450 12.21 -4.19 -12.86
C LEU A 450 11.60 -5.19 -13.83
N TYR A 451 11.96 -6.45 -13.64
CA TYR A 451 11.26 -7.60 -14.18
C TYR A 451 11.09 -8.61 -13.04
N SER A 452 9.85 -8.90 -12.68
CA SER A 452 9.52 -9.84 -11.60
C SER A 452 8.49 -10.85 -12.10
N VAL A 453 8.75 -12.12 -11.84
CA VAL A 453 7.83 -13.23 -12.15
C VAL A 453 7.40 -13.83 -10.82
N ASN A 454 6.09 -13.89 -10.62
CA ASN A 454 5.48 -14.52 -9.46
C ASN A 454 4.57 -15.66 -9.90
N ALA A 455 4.62 -16.77 -9.18
CA ALA A 455 3.60 -17.79 -9.31
C ALA A 455 2.36 -17.32 -8.56
N ILE A 456 1.25 -17.15 -9.30
CA ILE A 456 -0.04 -16.76 -8.68
C ILE A 456 -0.65 -17.96 -7.95
N THR A 457 -0.35 -19.16 -8.43
CA THR A 457 -1.01 -20.42 -8.03
C THR A 457 0.02 -21.53 -7.80
N THR A 458 -0.40 -22.59 -7.13
CA THR A 458 0.44 -23.77 -6.85
C THR A 458 0.23 -24.86 -7.89
N GLY A 459 1.29 -25.58 -8.24
CA GLY A 459 1.24 -26.73 -9.14
C GLY A 459 1.97 -26.49 -10.47
N THR A 460 2.08 -27.52 -11.30
CA THR A 460 2.84 -27.48 -12.57
C THR A 460 2.13 -26.74 -13.70
N GLN A 461 0.85 -26.38 -13.50
CA GLN A 461 0.03 -25.58 -14.43
C GLN A 461 -0.24 -24.17 -13.89
N ALA A 462 0.60 -23.70 -12.95
CA ALA A 462 0.41 -22.42 -12.30
C ALA A 462 0.51 -21.26 -13.29
N GLN A 463 -0.40 -20.30 -13.16
CA GLN A 463 -0.35 -19.04 -13.90
C GLN A 463 0.82 -18.18 -13.41
N GLY A 464 1.59 -17.66 -14.35
CA GLY A 464 2.62 -16.66 -14.07
C GLY A 464 2.01 -15.27 -14.10
N GLU A 465 2.26 -14.48 -13.05
CA GLU A 465 2.15 -13.03 -13.09
C GLU A 465 3.52 -12.45 -13.34
N VAL A 466 3.60 -11.56 -14.32
CA VAL A 466 4.82 -10.82 -14.61
C VAL A 466 4.55 -9.34 -14.39
N THR A 467 5.42 -8.72 -13.61
CA THR A 467 5.44 -7.27 -13.40
C THR A 467 6.68 -6.70 -14.08
N VAL A 468 6.46 -5.74 -14.98
CA VAL A 468 7.51 -4.99 -15.66
C VAL A 468 7.43 -3.53 -15.22
N ARG A 469 8.55 -2.97 -14.76
CA ARG A 469 8.68 -1.54 -14.48
C ARG A 469 9.51 -0.86 -15.56
N LEU A 470 8.93 0.12 -16.22
CA LEU A 470 9.60 0.92 -17.24
C LEU A 470 9.81 2.36 -16.77
N SER A 471 10.94 2.94 -17.17
CA SER A 471 11.29 4.34 -16.95
C SER A 471 11.55 5.04 -18.28
N LYS A 472 10.96 6.22 -18.47
CA LYS A 472 11.25 7.07 -19.64
C LYS A 472 11.11 8.54 -19.25
N SER A 473 12.17 9.32 -19.48
CA SER A 473 12.19 10.77 -19.21
C SER A 473 11.71 11.14 -17.79
N GLY A 474 12.13 10.35 -16.79
CA GLY A 474 11.75 10.55 -15.39
C GLY A 474 10.38 9.99 -14.98
N ARG A 475 9.56 9.50 -15.92
CA ARG A 475 8.30 8.81 -15.62
C ARG A 475 8.56 7.32 -15.39
N ILE A 476 8.07 6.78 -14.28
CA ILE A 476 8.16 5.36 -13.94
C ILE A 476 6.74 4.77 -13.92
N VAL A 477 6.54 3.65 -14.60
CA VAL A 477 5.25 2.94 -14.62
C VAL A 477 5.44 1.44 -14.43
N ASN A 478 4.44 0.79 -13.84
CA ASN A 478 4.38 -0.66 -13.70
C ASN A 478 3.29 -1.22 -14.62
N GLY A 479 3.66 -2.17 -15.49
CA GLY A 479 2.73 -3.02 -16.22
C GLY A 479 2.68 -4.40 -15.58
N VAL A 480 1.49 -4.99 -15.53
CA VAL A 480 1.25 -6.33 -15.02
C VAL A 480 0.64 -7.15 -16.15
N GLY A 481 1.11 -8.38 -16.31
CA GLY A 481 0.59 -9.32 -17.30
C GLY A 481 0.47 -10.69 -16.68
N THR A 482 -0.63 -11.39 -16.97
CA THR A 482 -0.87 -12.73 -16.48
C THR A 482 -1.15 -13.69 -17.63
N ASP A 483 -0.54 -14.87 -17.58
CA ASP A 483 -0.71 -15.94 -18.57
C ASP A 483 -0.18 -17.28 -18.00
N PRO A 484 -0.75 -18.43 -18.38
CA PRO A 484 -0.14 -19.73 -18.12
C PRO A 484 1.28 -19.87 -18.71
N ASP A 485 1.55 -19.24 -19.86
CA ASP A 485 2.89 -19.12 -20.43
C ASP A 485 3.58 -17.85 -19.92
N ILE A 486 4.62 -18.03 -19.10
CA ILE A 486 5.39 -16.92 -18.53
C ILE A 486 5.93 -15.98 -19.62
N VAL A 487 6.30 -16.47 -20.80
CA VAL A 487 6.81 -15.62 -21.88
C VAL A 487 5.70 -14.73 -22.46
N ALA A 488 4.50 -15.27 -22.60
CA ALA A 488 3.32 -14.50 -23.01
C ALA A 488 2.90 -13.50 -21.92
N ALA A 489 2.94 -13.89 -20.64
CA ALA A 489 2.71 -12.99 -19.51
C ALA A 489 3.70 -11.81 -19.53
N SER A 490 4.98 -12.06 -19.82
CA SER A 490 6.00 -11.02 -19.96
C SER A 490 5.70 -10.04 -21.10
N ALA A 491 5.25 -10.55 -22.26
CA ALA A 491 4.85 -9.70 -23.38
C ALA A 491 3.67 -8.80 -23.00
N LYS A 492 2.63 -9.37 -22.38
CA LYS A 492 1.46 -8.64 -21.90
C LYS A 492 1.84 -7.56 -20.89
N ALA A 493 2.67 -7.90 -19.90
CA ALA A 493 3.14 -6.98 -18.87
C ALA A 493 3.91 -5.79 -19.46
N TYR A 494 4.77 -6.07 -20.45
CA TYR A 494 5.55 -5.03 -21.12
C TYR A 494 4.67 -4.10 -21.97
N LEU A 495 3.75 -4.65 -22.77
CA LEU A 495 2.80 -3.83 -23.56
C LEU A 495 1.88 -2.99 -22.65
N ALA A 496 1.45 -3.54 -21.52
CA ALA A 496 0.69 -2.80 -20.51
C ALA A 496 1.50 -1.63 -19.91
N ALA A 497 2.79 -1.84 -19.64
CA ALA A 497 3.69 -0.77 -19.19
C ALA A 497 3.88 0.30 -20.28
N LEU A 498 4.02 -0.09 -21.55
CA LEU A 498 4.13 0.85 -22.68
C LEU A 498 2.86 1.69 -22.87
N ASN A 499 1.67 1.10 -22.73
CA ASN A 499 0.40 1.84 -22.76
C ASN A 499 0.37 2.94 -21.69
N LYS A 500 0.79 2.61 -20.46
CA LYS A 500 0.89 3.58 -19.35
C LYS A 500 1.94 4.66 -19.58
N LEU A 501 3.01 4.39 -20.32
CA LEU A 501 4.00 5.41 -20.71
C LEU A 501 3.43 6.39 -21.75
N GLN A 502 2.59 5.91 -22.68
CA GLN A 502 1.99 6.73 -23.72
C GLN A 502 0.80 7.55 -23.23
N ASP A 503 0.05 7.04 -22.26
CA ASP A 503 -1.05 7.76 -21.66
C ASP A 503 -0.52 9.02 -20.93
N LYS A 504 -0.89 10.19 -21.45
CA LYS A 504 -0.54 11.50 -20.87
C LYS A 504 -1.48 11.89 -19.74
N SER A 505 -2.59 11.18 -19.55
CA SER A 505 -3.57 11.45 -18.48
C SER A 505 -3.23 10.73 -17.17
N SER A 506 -2.41 9.68 -17.23
CA SER A 506 -1.89 8.94 -16.06
C SER A 506 -0.52 9.45 -15.60
N GLU A 507 -0.43 10.71 -15.19
CA GLU A 507 0.80 11.26 -14.60
C GLU A 507 1.04 10.65 -13.21
N LYS A 508 1.91 9.63 -13.15
CA LYS A 508 2.62 9.26 -11.92
C LYS A 508 3.82 10.20 -11.77
N LEU A 509 3.62 11.30 -11.03
CA LEU A 509 4.73 12.15 -10.59
C LEU A 509 5.36 11.51 -9.36
N ASN A 510 6.69 11.37 -9.37
CA ASN A 510 7.43 10.92 -8.21
C ASN A 510 7.22 11.94 -7.08
N PRO A 511 6.69 11.56 -5.90
CA PRO A 511 6.47 12.49 -4.79
C PRO A 511 7.76 13.11 -4.23
N GLN A 512 8.93 12.65 -4.68
CA GLN A 512 10.24 13.19 -4.34
C GLN A 512 10.75 14.32 -5.26
N ILE A 513 9.99 14.72 -6.31
CA ILE A 513 10.38 15.79 -7.25
C ILE A 513 9.54 17.05 -7.04
#